data_AF-A0A2N1Q949-F1
#
_entry.id   AF-A0A2N1Q949-F1
#
_cell.length_a   1.000
_cell.length_b   1.000
_cell.length_c   1.000
_cell.angle_alpha   90.00
_cell.angle_beta   90.00
_cell.angle_gamma   90.00
#
_symmetry.space_group_name_H-M   'P 1'
#
loop_
_entity.id
_entity.type
_entity.pdbx_description
1 polymer ?
#
loop_
_entity_poly.entity_id
_entity_poly.type
_entity_poly.pdbx_seq_one_letter_code
_entity_poly.pdbx_strand_id
1 'polypeptide(L)'
;MKERSLLYFVTAVIATILFLVSIIIRSFEWFGTYGEHVMPVMYALFIPAVLLWVGWFYQNKGFLLAASVMIAVLIGQQFGFGILNGDLFITARFAPMVKTVYVLGFILMFSTAGIGFYTYLKLNQVKK
;
A
#
# COMPACT_ATOMS: atom_id res chain seq x y z
N MET A 1 25.41 16.67 6.65
CA MET A 1 24.31 16.08 5.85
C MET A 1 23.01 16.68 6.38
N LYS A 2 22.17 17.30 5.53
CA LYS A 2 20.85 17.81 5.97
C LYS A 2 20.11 16.68 6.68
N GLU A 3 19.58 16.91 7.88
CA GLU A 3 18.81 15.90 8.62
C GLU A 3 17.71 15.37 7.69
N ARG A 4 17.86 14.12 7.26
CA ARG A 4 16.87 13.46 6.41
C ARG A 4 15.73 13.02 7.30
N SER A 5 14.49 13.29 6.87
CA SER A 5 13.31 12.86 7.61
C SER A 5 13.28 11.34 7.72
N LEU A 6 13.57 10.82 8.90
CA LEU A 6 13.54 9.40 9.21
C LEU A 6 12.12 8.84 9.06
N LEU A 7 11.09 9.64 9.34
CA LEU A 7 9.69 9.27 9.13
C LEU A 7 9.35 9.08 7.65
N TYR A 8 9.88 9.92 6.76
CA TYR A 8 9.71 9.72 5.32
C TYR A 8 10.40 8.41 4.91
N PHE A 9 11.64 8.18 5.34
CA PHE A 9 12.33 6.91 5.08
C PHE A 9 11.49 5.70 5.51
N VAL A 10 10.95 5.71 6.73
CA VAL A 10 10.08 4.64 7.24
C VAL A 10 8.83 4.46 6.38
N THR A 11 8.21 5.54 5.92
CA THR A 11 7.05 5.48 5.00
C THR A 11 7.38 4.77 3.69
N ALA A 12 8.54 5.09 3.09
CA ALA A 12 9.00 4.46 1.84
C ALA A 12 9.32 2.96 2.06
N VAL A 13 9.92 2.62 3.20
CA VAL A 13 10.21 1.23 3.57
C VAL A 13 8.92 0.43 3.75
N ILE A 14 7.91 0.96 4.46
CA ILE A 14 6.61 0.28 4.65
C ILE A 14 5.94 0.00 3.29
N ALA A 15 5.91 0.99 2.38
CA ALA A 15 5.36 0.81 1.05
C ALA A 15 6.13 -0.26 0.24
N THR A 16 7.45 -0.35 0.42
CA THR A 16 8.29 -1.37 -0.22
C THR A 16 7.99 -2.76 0.33
N ILE A 17 7.81 -2.91 1.65
CA ILE A 17 7.41 -4.18 2.28
C ILE A 17 6.06 -4.64 1.72
N LEU A 18 5.09 -3.74 1.62
CA LEU A 18 3.79 -3.97 0.99
C LEU A 18 3.93 -4.51 -0.43
N PHE A 19 4.79 -3.89 -1.23
CA PHE A 19 5.09 -4.34 -2.58
C PHE A 19 5.71 -5.74 -2.60
N LEU A 20 6.69 -6.03 -1.74
CA LEU A 20 7.32 -7.35 -1.64
C LEU A 20 6.33 -8.44 -1.19
N VAL A 21 5.51 -8.15 -0.19
CA VAL A 21 4.44 -9.06 0.27
C VAL A 21 3.47 -9.35 -0.88
N SER A 22 3.15 -8.37 -1.72
CA SER A 22 2.32 -8.59 -2.90
C SER A 22 2.92 -9.55 -3.92
N ILE A 23 4.25 -9.56 -4.07
CA ILE A 23 4.95 -10.51 -4.95
C ILE A 23 4.80 -11.93 -4.40
N ILE A 24 4.97 -12.11 -3.09
CA ILE A 24 4.85 -13.42 -2.44
C ILE A 24 3.41 -13.93 -2.56
N ILE A 25 2.41 -13.08 -2.34
CA ILE A 25 0.99 -13.47 -2.46
C ILE A 25 0.66 -13.94 -3.89
N ARG A 26 1.29 -13.36 -4.90
CA ARG A 26 1.09 -13.74 -6.31
C ARG A 26 1.60 -15.15 -6.65
N SER A 27 2.47 -15.76 -5.83
CA SER A 27 2.99 -17.11 -6.09
C SER A 27 2.09 -18.23 -5.56
N PHE A 28 0.99 -17.92 -4.86
CA PHE A 28 0.08 -18.95 -4.37
C PHE A 28 -0.88 -19.44 -5.46
N GLU A 29 -1.21 -20.74 -5.45
CA GLU A 29 -2.07 -21.39 -6.45
C GLU A 29 -3.45 -20.71 -6.60
N TRP A 30 -4.00 -20.22 -5.50
CA TRP A 30 -5.32 -19.57 -5.49
C TRP A 30 -5.32 -18.17 -6.11
N PHE A 31 -4.14 -17.55 -6.30
CA PHE A 31 -4.03 -16.17 -6.79
C PHE A 31 -4.59 -16.02 -8.20
N GLY A 32 -4.43 -17.02 -9.08
CA GLY A 32 -4.97 -16.96 -10.44
C GLY A 32 -6.50 -16.84 -10.50
N THR A 33 -7.19 -17.32 -9.47
CA THR A 33 -8.67 -17.30 -9.42
C THR A 33 -9.22 -16.13 -8.64
N TYR A 34 -8.57 -15.76 -7.53
CA TYR A 34 -9.12 -14.74 -6.61
C TYR A 34 -8.28 -13.47 -6.55
N GLY A 35 -7.04 -13.48 -7.05
CA GLY A 35 -6.02 -12.46 -6.86
C GLY A 35 -6.47 -11.04 -7.21
N GLU A 36 -7.25 -10.89 -8.28
CA GLU A 36 -7.75 -9.58 -8.74
C GLU A 36 -8.70 -8.90 -7.76
N HIS A 37 -9.38 -9.67 -6.90
CA HIS A 37 -10.32 -9.13 -5.92
C HIS A 37 -9.65 -8.81 -4.58
N VAL A 38 -8.49 -9.42 -4.31
CA VAL A 38 -7.80 -9.31 -3.01
C VAL A 38 -6.53 -8.49 -3.04
N MET A 39 -5.93 -8.31 -4.21
CA MET A 39 -4.64 -7.65 -4.31
C MET A 39 -4.62 -6.63 -5.44
N PRO A 40 -4.05 -5.44 -5.19
CA PRO A 40 -3.85 -4.46 -6.23
C PRO A 40 -2.96 -4.99 -7.36
N VAL A 41 -3.18 -4.43 -8.55
CA VAL A 41 -2.29 -4.60 -9.69
C VAL A 41 -0.87 -4.14 -9.34
N MET A 42 0.12 -4.83 -9.88
CA MET A 42 1.52 -4.64 -9.47
C MET A 42 1.99 -3.19 -9.65
N TYR A 43 1.59 -2.54 -10.74
CA TYR A 43 1.96 -1.15 -11.02
C TYR A 43 1.35 -0.15 -10.04
N ALA A 44 0.17 -0.45 -9.47
CA ALA A 44 -0.48 0.40 -8.46
C ALA A 44 0.26 0.39 -7.11
N LEU A 45 1.10 -0.62 -6.86
CA LEU A 45 1.98 -0.70 -5.69
C LEU A 45 3.40 -0.20 -6.02
N PHE A 46 3.92 -0.55 -7.19
CA PHE A 46 5.27 -0.19 -7.61
C PHE A 46 5.46 1.31 -7.83
N ILE A 47 4.58 1.95 -8.59
CA ILE A 47 4.72 3.38 -8.94
C ILE A 47 4.75 4.25 -7.67
N PRO A 48 3.83 4.10 -6.72
CA PRO A 48 3.89 4.92 -5.51
C PRO A 48 5.11 4.61 -4.62
N ALA A 49 5.57 3.35 -4.56
CA ALA A 49 6.79 3.02 -3.82
C ALA A 49 8.02 3.75 -4.41
N VAL A 50 8.15 3.76 -5.74
CA VAL A 50 9.23 4.52 -6.42
C VAL A 50 9.10 6.02 -6.15
N LEU A 51 7.90 6.58 -6.25
CA LEU A 51 7.66 8.01 -5.96
C LEU A 51 8.02 8.38 -4.52
N LEU A 52 7.73 7.50 -3.55
CA LEU A 52 8.13 7.70 -2.15
C LEU A 52 9.66 7.72 -2.01
N TRP A 53 10.38 6.80 -2.65
CA TRP A 53 11.85 6.79 -2.64
C TRP A 53 12.45 8.03 -3.30
N VAL A 54 11.93 8.44 -4.46
CA VAL A 54 12.36 9.65 -5.17
C VAL A 54 12.11 10.88 -4.32
N GLY A 55 10.91 11.03 -3.76
CA GLY A 55 10.60 12.18 -2.91
C GLY A 55 11.39 12.19 -1.59
N TRP A 56 11.75 11.04 -1.04
CA TRP A 56 12.68 10.97 0.10
C TRP A 56 14.08 11.43 -0.28
N PHE A 57 14.61 10.96 -1.42
CA PHE A 57 15.93 11.32 -1.92
C PHE A 57 16.06 12.84 -2.14
N TYR A 58 15.05 13.47 -2.72
CA TYR A 58 15.01 14.92 -2.96
C TYR A 58 14.43 15.74 -1.79
N GLN A 59 14.01 15.10 -0.69
CA GLN A 59 13.31 15.72 0.43
C GLN A 59 12.07 16.54 0.03
N ASN A 60 11.37 16.14 -1.03
CA ASN A 60 10.22 16.87 -1.56
C ASN A 60 8.92 16.42 -0.89
N LYS A 61 8.33 17.30 -0.10
CA LYS A 61 7.08 17.04 0.63
C LYS A 61 5.87 16.87 -0.29
N GLY A 62 5.87 17.52 -1.46
CA GLY A 62 4.81 17.37 -2.45
C GLY A 62 4.75 15.95 -3.04
N PHE A 63 5.92 15.34 -3.27
CA PHE A 63 6.01 13.95 -3.72
C PHE A 63 5.48 12.97 -2.67
N LEU A 64 5.76 13.21 -1.38
CA LEU A 64 5.23 12.39 -0.29
C LEU A 64 3.70 12.40 -0.31
N LEU A 65 3.10 13.59 -0.35
CA LEU A 65 1.65 13.75 -0.34
C LEU A 65 1.01 13.13 -1.59
N ALA A 66 1.56 13.42 -2.77
CA ALA A 66 1.05 12.88 -4.03
C ALA A 66 1.14 11.34 -4.06
N ALA A 67 2.25 10.76 -3.62
CA ALA A 67 2.41 9.31 -3.54
C ALA A 67 1.44 8.67 -2.53
N SER A 68 1.23 9.28 -1.36
CA SER A 68 0.25 8.80 -0.37
C SER A 68 -1.20 8.87 -0.89
N VAL A 69 -1.56 9.92 -1.62
CA VAL A 69 -2.87 10.04 -2.27
C VAL A 69 -3.02 9.01 -3.38
N MET A 70 -1.99 8.80 -4.21
CA MET A 70 -2.00 7.76 -5.24
C MET A 70 -2.18 6.36 -4.65
N ILE A 71 -1.50 6.05 -3.55
CA ILE A 71 -1.69 4.78 -2.80
C ILE A 71 -3.16 4.67 -2.37
N ALA A 72 -3.73 5.69 -1.74
CA ALA A 72 -5.11 5.63 -1.27
C ALA A 72 -6.13 5.46 -2.39
N VAL A 73 -5.96 6.18 -3.51
CA VAL A 73 -6.91 6.15 -4.64
C VAL A 73 -6.76 4.87 -5.47
N LEU A 74 -5.55 4.54 -5.92
CA LEU A 74 -5.33 3.41 -6.82
C LEU A 74 -5.59 2.07 -6.14
N ILE A 75 -5.21 1.94 -4.87
CA ILE A 75 -5.44 0.71 -4.11
C ILE A 75 -6.90 0.65 -3.66
N GLY A 76 -7.48 1.76 -3.21
CA GLY A 76 -8.87 1.80 -2.73
C GLY A 76 -9.89 1.41 -3.80
N GLN A 77 -9.64 1.76 -5.06
CA GLN A 77 -10.51 1.39 -6.19
C GLN A 77 -10.48 -0.11 -6.53
N GLN A 78 -9.45 -0.85 -6.10
CA GLN A 78 -9.29 -2.26 -6.44
C GLN A 78 -9.87 -3.22 -5.40
N PHE A 79 -10.17 -2.74 -4.18
CA PHE A 79 -10.79 -3.58 -3.15
C PHE A 79 -12.32 -3.58 -3.30
N GLY A 80 -12.88 -4.70 -3.76
CA GLY A 80 -14.33 -4.93 -3.84
C GLY A 80 -14.88 -5.62 -2.58
N PHE A 81 -16.04 -5.16 -2.09
CA PHE A 81 -16.67 -5.69 -0.86
C PHE A 81 -17.22 -7.13 -0.97
N GLY A 82 -17.30 -7.69 -2.19
CA GLY A 82 -17.90 -9.00 -2.46
C GLY A 82 -17.23 -10.18 -1.77
N ILE A 83 -15.93 -10.08 -1.43
CA ILE A 83 -15.19 -11.12 -0.69
C ILE A 83 -15.67 -11.26 0.75
N LEU A 84 -16.06 -10.15 1.39
CA LEU A 84 -16.51 -10.16 2.78
C LEU A 84 -17.99 -10.53 2.90
N ASN A 85 -18.80 -10.13 1.91
CA ASN A 85 -20.24 -10.35 1.92
C ASN A 85 -20.66 -11.73 1.39
N GLY A 86 -19.71 -12.56 0.95
CA GLY A 86 -19.98 -13.91 0.44
C GLY A 86 -20.53 -13.96 -0.98
N ASP A 87 -20.52 -12.82 -1.68
CA ASP A 87 -20.99 -12.67 -3.07
C ASP A 87 -20.03 -13.38 -4.04
N LEU A 88 -18.75 -13.46 -3.67
CA LEU A 88 -17.75 -14.25 -4.38
C LEU A 88 -17.67 -15.65 -3.77
N PHE A 89 -17.98 -16.69 -4.56
CA PHE A 89 -17.79 -18.07 -4.13
C PHE A 89 -16.29 -18.40 -4.06
N ILE A 90 -15.78 -18.60 -2.85
CA ILE A 90 -14.39 -19.01 -2.60
C ILE A 90 -14.41 -20.43 -2.06
N THR A 91 -13.65 -21.33 -2.68
CA THR A 91 -13.49 -22.71 -2.20
C THR A 91 -13.06 -22.72 -0.74
N ALA A 92 -13.69 -23.55 0.10
CA ALA A 92 -13.42 -23.60 1.54
C ALA A 92 -11.93 -23.79 1.89
N ARG A 93 -11.17 -24.51 1.03
CA ARG A 93 -9.72 -24.70 1.14
C ARG A 93 -8.94 -23.39 1.14
N PHE A 94 -9.37 -22.39 0.35
CA PHE A 94 -8.65 -21.13 0.15
C PHE A 94 -9.28 -19.94 0.89
N ALA A 95 -10.53 -20.07 1.35
CA ALA A 95 -11.28 -19.00 2.00
C ALA A 95 -10.54 -18.30 3.17
N PRO A 96 -9.84 -18.99 4.09
CA PRO A 96 -9.11 -18.31 5.17
C PRO A 96 -7.96 -17.45 4.64
N MET A 97 -7.20 -17.96 3.66
CA MET A 97 -6.05 -17.26 3.09
C MET A 97 -6.49 -16.02 2.30
N VAL A 98 -7.48 -16.15 1.44
CA VAL A 98 -8.02 -15.04 0.63
C VAL A 98 -8.56 -13.94 1.55
N LYS A 99 -9.37 -14.28 2.55
CA LYS A 99 -9.92 -13.28 3.50
C LYS A 99 -8.82 -12.59 4.31
N THR A 100 -7.78 -13.32 4.71
CA THR A 100 -6.64 -12.73 5.45
C THR A 100 -5.88 -11.74 4.59
N VAL A 101 -5.58 -12.10 3.35
CA VAL A 101 -4.92 -11.19 2.39
C VAL A 101 -5.76 -9.95 2.13
N TYR A 102 -7.08 -10.11 1.97
CA TYR A 102 -7.99 -8.98 1.80
C TYR A 102 -7.85 -7.98 2.96
N VAL A 103 -8.02 -8.47 4.19
CA VAL A 103 -8.02 -7.63 5.39
C VAL A 103 -6.66 -7.00 5.63
N LEU A 104 -5.57 -7.77 5.49
CA LEU A 104 -4.22 -7.25 5.65
C LEU A 104 -3.87 -6.22 4.59
N GLY A 105 -4.23 -6.46 3.32
CA GLY A 105 -4.03 -5.51 2.23
C GLY A 105 -4.74 -4.19 2.50
N PHE A 106 -5.97 -4.26 2.99
CA PHE A 106 -6.76 -3.08 3.37
C PHE A 106 -6.11 -2.31 4.53
N ILE A 107 -5.74 -2.99 5.62
CA ILE A 107 -5.07 -2.36 6.78
C ILE A 107 -3.75 -1.70 6.37
N LEU A 108 -2.95 -2.39 5.56
CA LEU A 108 -1.67 -1.88 5.10
C LEU A 108 -1.83 -0.66 4.18
N MET A 109 -2.86 -0.64 3.33
CA MET A 109 -3.19 0.54 2.53
C MET A 109 -3.48 1.75 3.42
N PHE A 110 -4.42 1.62 4.36
CA PHE A 110 -4.78 2.70 5.28
C PHE A 110 -3.59 3.15 6.14
N SER A 111 -2.80 2.21 6.62
CA SER A 111 -1.60 2.50 7.41
C SER A 111 -0.59 3.30 6.60
N THR A 112 -0.34 2.91 5.35
CA THR A 112 0.65 3.58 4.48
C THR A 112 0.19 4.98 4.08
N ALA A 113 -1.08 5.14 3.71
CA ALA A 113 -1.66 6.44 3.43
C ALA A 113 -1.62 7.33 4.69
N GLY A 114 -2.09 6.83 5.83
CA GLY A 114 -2.14 7.55 7.10
C GLY A 114 -0.76 8.00 7.58
N ILE A 115 0.24 7.11 7.57
CA ILE A 115 1.62 7.43 7.96
C ILE A 115 2.23 8.45 7.00
N GLY A 116 1.97 8.32 5.69
CA GLY A 116 2.45 9.29 4.70
C GLY A 116 1.87 10.69 4.89
N PHE A 117 0.55 10.80 5.13
CA PHE A 117 -0.10 12.06 5.47
C PHE A 117 0.43 12.66 6.78
N TYR A 118 0.56 11.86 7.83
CA TYR A 118 1.12 12.30 9.10
C TYR A 118 2.56 12.82 8.94
N THR A 119 3.37 12.10 8.17
CA THR A 119 4.75 12.47 7.88
C THR A 119 4.83 13.80 7.13
N TYR A 120 3.93 14.03 6.18
CA TYR A 120 3.81 15.30 5.47
C TYR A 120 3.50 16.46 6.42
N LEU A 121 2.50 16.31 7.29
CA LEU A 121 2.11 17.34 8.26
C LEU A 121 3.25 17.69 9.21
N LYS A 122 3.95 16.68 9.76
CA LYS A 122 5.06 16.89 10.69
C LYS A 122 6.24 17.58 10.00
N LEU A 123 6.56 17.19 8.76
CA LEU A 123 7.58 17.86 7.96
C LEU A 123 7.25 19.34 7.71
N ASN A 124 5.97 19.72 7.60
CA ASN A 124 5.54 21.11 7.47
C ASN A 124 5.62 21.91 8.77
N GLN A 125 5.40 21.29 9.93
CA GLN A 125 5.48 21.98 11.22
C GLN A 125 6.91 22.30 11.65
N VAL A 126 7.89 21.45 11.33
CA VAL A 126 9.31 21.66 11.71
C VAL A 126 9.96 22.86 10.99
N LYS A 127 9.29 23.46 9.98
CA LYS A 127 9.78 24.65 9.27
C LYS A 127 9.19 25.98 9.79
N LYS A 128 8.52 26.00 10.95
CA LYS A 128 8.16 27.25 11.63
C LYS A 128 9.17 27.62 12.69
#